data_AF-A0A957YIP1-F1
#
_entry.id   AF-A0A957YIP1-F1
#
_cell.length_a   1.000
_cell.length_b   1.000
_cell.length_c   1.000
_cell.angle_alpha   90.00
_cell.angle_beta   90.00
_cell.angle_gamma   90.00
#
_symmetry.space_group_name_H-M   'P 1'
#
loop_
_entity.id
_entity.type
_entity.pdbx_description
1 polymer ?
#
loop_
_entity_poly.entity_id
_entity_poly.type
_entity_poly.pdbx_seq_one_letter_code
_entity_poly.pdbx_strand_id
1 'polypeptide(L)' 'MSTKKITDKQWAKIVTFLRACPQVYVGQEEQCRRFIEAVLWIARSGCQWRLLPE' A
#
# COMPACT_ATOMS: atom_id res chain seq x y z
N MET A 1 16.59 6.96 3.30
CA MET A 1 15.53 6.68 2.31
C MET A 1 14.19 7.01 2.96
N SER A 2 13.49 8.08 2.56
CA SER A 2 12.22 8.45 3.18
C SER A 2 11.10 7.50 2.73
N THR A 3 10.54 6.73 3.66
CA THR A 3 9.33 5.92 3.46
C THR A 3 8.18 6.89 3.20
N LYS A 4 7.84 7.13 1.92
CA LYS A 4 6.69 7.98 1.60
C LYS A 4 5.42 7.26 2.02
N LYS A 5 4.86 7.69 3.15
CA LYS A 5 3.53 7.26 3.59
C LYS A 5 2.48 7.74 2.58
N ILE A 6 1.53 6.88 2.28
CA ILE A 6 0.34 7.24 1.51
C ILE A 6 -0.41 8.26 2.36
N THR A 7 -0.82 9.39 1.78
CA THR A 7 -1.67 10.37 2.49
C THR A 7 -3.12 9.90 2.50
N ASP A 8 -3.95 10.37 3.42
CA ASP A 8 -5.36 9.94 3.51
C ASP A 8 -6.15 10.26 2.23
N LYS A 9 -5.81 11.36 1.56
CA LYS A 9 -6.38 11.73 0.25
C LYS A 9 -6.01 10.73 -0.85
N GLN A 10 -4.77 10.23 -0.85
CA GLN A 10 -4.34 9.19 -1.78
C GLN A 10 -4.99 7.84 -1.42
N TRP A 11 -5.07 7.52 -0.13
CA TRP A 11 -5.71 6.31 0.36
C TRP A 11 -7.18 6.24 -0.06
N ALA A 12 -7.94 7.34 0.09
CA ALA A 12 -9.34 7.41 -0.32
C ALA A 12 -9.56 7.04 -1.79
N LYS A 13 -8.64 7.46 -2.69
CA LYS A 13 -8.71 7.10 -4.11
C LYS A 13 -8.39 5.61 -4.33
N ILE A 14 -7.35 5.11 -3.66
CA ILE A 14 -6.92 3.71 -3.77
C ILE A 14 -8.01 2.77 -3.26
N VAL A 15 -8.54 2.99 -2.05
CA VAL A 15 -9.56 2.12 -1.47
C VAL A 15 -10.85 2.13 -2.28
N THR A 16 -11.22 3.27 -2.87
CA THR A 16 -12.38 3.36 -3.77
C THR A 16 -12.16 2.49 -5.02
N PHE A 17 -10.97 2.54 -5.61
CA PHE A 17 -10.61 1.68 -6.74
C PHE A 17 -10.62 0.19 -6.36
N LEU A 18 -10.01 -0.17 -5.22
CA LEU A 18 -9.97 -1.57 -4.76
C LEU A 18 -11.37 -2.13 -4.49
N ARG A 19 -12.28 -1.33 -3.91
CA ARG A 19 -13.67 -1.72 -3.67
C ARG A 19 -14.49 -1.86 -4.97
N ALA A 20 -14.10 -1.17 -6.04
CA ALA A 20 -14.72 -1.34 -7.35
C ALA A 20 -14.29 -2.64 -8.04
N CYS A 21 -13.23 -3.31 -7.57
CA CYS A 21 -12.77 -4.58 -8.11
C CYS A 21 -13.48 -5.75 -7.41
N PRO A 22 -14.38 -6.49 -8.09
CA PRO A 22 -15.20 -7.53 -7.45
C PRO A 22 -14.40 -8.73 -6.92
N GLN A 23 -13.16 -8.91 -7.38
CA GLN A 23 -12.26 -9.99 -6.96
C GLN A 23 -11.30 -9.56 -5.84
N VAL A 24 -11.36 -8.31 -5.39
CA VAL A 24 -10.44 -7.76 -4.39
C VAL A 24 -11.18 -7.57 -3.07
N TYR A 25 -10.62 -8.13 -2.01
CA TYR A 25 -11.11 -7.92 -0.66
C TYR A 25 -10.19 -6.98 0.11
N VAL A 26 -10.69 -5.80 0.48
CA VAL A 26 -9.90 -4.79 1.22
C VAL A 26 -9.69 -5.21 2.69
N GLY A 27 -10.66 -5.88 3.30
CA GLY A 27 -10.59 -6.27 4.71
C GLY A 27 -10.39 -5.06 5.64
N GLN A 28 -9.40 -5.16 6.56
CA GLN A 28 -9.00 -4.03 7.41
C GLN A 28 -8.17 -3.02 6.62
N GLU A 29 -8.71 -1.81 6.44
CA GLU A 29 -8.11 -0.76 5.60
C GLU A 29 -6.67 -0.40 6.02
N GLU A 30 -6.37 -0.35 7.32
CA GLU A 30 -5.03 -0.02 7.83
C GLU A 30 -3.98 -1.06 7.42
N GLN A 31 -4.34 -2.35 7.51
CA GLN A 31 -3.46 -3.45 7.11
C GLN A 31 -3.29 -3.47 5.58
N CYS A 32 -4.36 -3.23 4.83
CA CYS A 32 -4.32 -3.11 3.38
C CYS A 32 -3.44 -1.93 2.93
N ARG A 33 -3.56 -0.78 3.61
CA ARG A 33 -2.73 0.41 3.38
C ARG A 33 -1.27 0.13 3.65
N ARG A 34 -0.95 -0.51 4.78
CA ARG A 34 0.44 -0.89 5.13
C ARG A 34 1.03 -1.85 4.10
N PHE A 35 0.24 -2.82 3.62
CA PHE A 35 0.66 -3.71 2.54
C PHE A 35 1.00 -2.95 1.26
N ILE A 36 0.14 -2.02 0.85
CA ILE A 36 0.36 -1.23 -0.38
C ILE A 36 1.56 -0.30 -0.22
N GLU A 37 1.75 0.32 0.95
CA GLU A 37 2.95 1.10 1.27
C GLU A 37 4.23 0.26 1.13
N ALA A 38 4.21 -0.98 1.60
CA ALA A 38 5.32 -1.92 1.44
C ALA A 38 5.60 -2.24 -0.03
N VAL A 39 4.57 -2.53 -0.83
CA VAL A 39 4.70 -2.77 -2.27
C VAL A 39 5.29 -1.54 -2.98
N LEU A 40 4.82 -0.34 -2.66
CA LEU A 40 5.34 0.91 -3.24
C LEU A 40 6.80 1.16 -2.85
N TRP A 41 7.18 0.86 -1.61
CA TRP A 41 8.56 0.99 -1.16
C TRP A 41 9.49 0.07 -1.97
N ILE A 42 9.10 -1.19 -2.14
CA ILE A 42 9.86 -2.19 -2.89
C ILE A 42 9.95 -1.84 -4.37
N ALA A 43 8.82 -1.46 -4.98
CA ALA A 43 8.80 -1.02 -6.38
C ALA A 43 9.70 0.20 -6.61
N ARG A 44 9.82 1.10 -5.63
CA ARG A 44 10.69 2.28 -5.69
C ARG A 44 12.17 1.94 -5.44
N SER A 45 12.46 1.06 -4.48
CA SER A 45 13.82 0.79 -4.03
C SER A 45 14.51 -0.30 -4.85
N GLY A 46 13.75 -1.19 -5.49
CA GLY A 46 14.26 -2.41 -6.11
C GLY A 46 14.80 -3.42 -5.10
N CYS A 47 14.61 -3.18 -3.80
CA CYS A 47 15.13 -4.04 -2.75
C CYS A 47 14.28 -5.30 -2.56
N GLN A 48 14.89 -6.37 -2.05
CA GLN A 48 14.19 -7.59 -1.71
C GLN A 48 13.17 -7.36 -0.58
N TRP A 49 12.09 -8.15 -0.56
CA TRP A 49 11.03 -8.08 0.45
C TRP A 49 11.54 -8.21 1.89
N ARG A 50 12.63 -8.96 2.10
CA ARG A 50 13.29 -9.15 3.41
C ARG A 50 13.95 -7.88 3.95
N LEU A 51 14.14 -6.86 3.11
CA LEU A 51 14.74 -5.57 3.48
C LEU A 51 13.69 -4.49 3.73
N LEU A 52 12.40 -4.86 3.76
CA LEU A 52 11.34 -3.93 4.09
C LEU A 52 11.55 -3.38 5.52
N PRO A 53 11.55 -2.05 5.71
CA PRO A 53 11.66 -1.46 7.04
C PRO A 53 10.41 -1.75 7.89
N GLU A 54 10.59 -1.88 9.21
CA GLU A 54 9.50 -2.12 10.18
C GLU A 54 8.54 -0.94 10.35
#